data_AF-A0A7C5GX52-F1
#
_entry.id   AF-A0A7C5GX52-F1
#
_cell.length_a   1.000
_cell.length_b   1.000
_cell.length_c   1.000
_cell.angle_alpha   90.00
_cell.angle_beta   90.00
_cell.angle_gamma   90.00
#
_symmetry.space_group_name_H-M   'P 1'
#
loop_
_entity.id
_entity.type
_entity.pdbx_description
1 polymer ?
#
loop_
_entity_poly.entity_id
_entity_poly.type
_entity_poly.pdbx_seq_one_letter_code
_entity_poly.pdbx_strand_id
1 'polypeptide(L)'
;MVYQRYEIGIEAVDRILGGGIPSGSVLTLIGEPGTGRMDLALRFISKGFEINEPGLFVSFTSVPVTGYLKRLRGRAPFRALLETDEPLFLSTLELKGLDLVLGIIEEGAVGRLVLDRPEVLGMRNIQNWFKNLED
;
A
#
# COMPACT_ATOMS: atom_id res chain seq x y z
N MET A 1 9.35 26.01 8.76
CA MET A 1 8.27 25.54 7.86
C MET A 1 7.45 24.50 8.59
N VAL A 2 6.12 24.61 8.56
CA VAL A 2 5.21 23.57 9.07
C VAL A 2 4.79 22.76 7.84
N TYR A 3 5.15 21.48 7.81
CA TYR A 3 4.71 20.56 6.75
C TYR A 3 3.30 20.08 7.08
N GLN A 4 2.44 19.96 6.06
CA GLN A 4 1.18 19.23 6.19
C GLN A 4 1.47 17.79 6.59
N ARG A 5 0.70 17.24 7.54
CA ARG A 5 0.85 15.87 8.03
C ARG A 5 -0.42 15.08 7.78
N TYR A 6 -0.25 13.79 7.54
CA TYR A 6 -1.32 12.85 7.25
C TYR A 6 -1.33 11.74 8.28
N GLU A 7 -2.48 11.56 8.94
CA GLU A 7 -2.68 10.51 9.92
C GLU A 7 -2.67 9.13 9.25
N ILE A 8 -2.09 8.16 9.95
CA ILE A 8 -2.14 6.72 9.65
C ILE A 8 -3.51 6.14 10.04
N GLY A 9 -4.22 6.77 10.98
CA GLY A 9 -5.53 6.29 11.46
C GLY A 9 -5.43 5.33 12.66
N ILE A 10 -4.32 5.43 13.41
CA ILE A 10 -4.14 4.76 14.70
C ILE A 10 -3.69 5.83 15.67
N GLU A 11 -4.59 6.27 16.54
CA GLU A 11 -4.37 7.42 17.43
C GLU A 11 -3.04 7.36 18.20
N ALA A 12 -2.69 6.19 18.76
CA ALA A 12 -1.44 6.01 19.49
C ALA A 12 -0.20 6.20 18.58
N VAL A 13 -0.25 5.71 17.35
CA VAL A 13 0.85 5.85 16.37
C VAL A 13 0.92 7.29 15.87
N ASP A 14 -0.22 7.89 15.52
CA ASP A 14 -0.30 9.27 15.06
C ASP A 14 0.25 10.24 16.09
N ARG A 15 -0.05 10.00 17.37
CA ARG A 15 0.52 10.75 18.51
C ARG A 15 2.03 10.62 18.60
N ILE A 16 2.58 9.41 18.47
CA ILE A 16 4.03 9.16 18.49
C ILE A 16 4.72 9.85 17.32
N LEU A 17 4.06 9.90 16.16
CA LEU A 17 4.59 10.56 14.95
C LEU A 17 4.40 12.09 14.94
N GLY A 18 3.76 12.65 15.97
CA GLY A 18 3.52 14.10 16.08
C GLY A 18 2.35 14.59 15.20
N GLY A 19 1.26 13.83 15.16
CA GLY A 19 0.07 14.11 14.35
C GLY A 19 0.11 13.49 12.95
N GLY A 20 0.83 12.38 12.78
CA GLY A 20 0.95 11.67 11.50
C GLY A 20 2.23 11.97 10.72
N ILE A 21 2.27 11.49 9.47
CA ILE A 21 3.45 11.49 8.60
C ILE A 21 3.52 12.81 7.81
N PRO A 22 4.67 13.50 7.72
CA PRO A 22 4.82 14.67 6.86
C PRO A 22 4.55 14.35 5.38
N SER A 23 3.91 15.28 4.67
CA SER A 23 3.67 15.20 3.23
C SER A 23 4.97 14.95 2.45
N GLY A 24 4.91 14.10 1.43
CA GLY A 24 6.06 13.74 0.59
C GLY A 24 7.06 12.78 1.24
N SER A 25 6.74 12.20 2.41
CA SER A 25 7.61 11.23 3.07
C SER A 25 7.48 9.83 2.46
N VAL A 26 8.55 9.06 2.53
CA VAL A 26 8.56 7.61 2.28
C VAL A 26 8.75 6.89 3.61
N LEU A 27 7.86 5.95 3.93
CA LEU A 27 7.92 5.15 5.17
C LEU A 27 8.12 3.67 4.83
N THR A 28 9.04 3.02 5.54
CA THR A 28 9.25 1.57 5.44
C THR A 28 8.72 0.88 6.70
N LEU A 29 7.87 -0.13 6.51
CA LEU A 29 7.32 -0.95 7.61
C LEU A 29 8.12 -2.24 7.78
N ILE A 30 8.85 -2.35 8.89
CA ILE A 30 9.74 -3.48 9.19
C ILE A 30 9.18 -4.29 10.36
N GLY A 31 9.24 -5.62 10.27
CA GLY A 31 8.78 -6.53 11.32
C GLY A 31 8.68 -7.97 10.81
N GLU A 32 8.47 -8.91 11.72
CA GLU A 32 8.25 -10.32 11.37
C GLU A 32 6.85 -10.53 10.73
N PRO A 33 6.58 -11.67 10.08
CA PRO A 33 5.22 -12.04 9.67
C PRO A 33 4.25 -12.00 10.87
N GLY A 34 3.03 -11.49 10.66
CA GLY A 34 2.01 -11.42 11.72
C GLY A 34 2.10 -10.21 12.66
N THR A 35 3.13 -9.35 12.54
CA THR A 35 3.29 -8.13 13.36
C THR A 35 2.34 -6.97 13.01
N GLY A 36 1.40 -7.17 12.08
CA GLY A 36 0.38 -6.16 11.74
C GLY A 36 0.82 -5.08 10.74
N ARG A 37 1.96 -5.24 10.05
CA ARG A 37 2.41 -4.28 8.99
C ARG A 37 1.37 -4.05 7.90
N MET A 38 0.76 -5.13 7.42
CA MET A 38 -0.32 -5.07 6.43
C MET A 38 -1.54 -4.31 6.98
N ASP A 39 -1.92 -4.58 8.24
CA ASP A 39 -3.04 -3.88 8.88
C ASP A 39 -2.75 -2.38 8.99
N LEU A 40 -1.52 -1.99 9.33
CA LEU A 40 -1.12 -0.58 9.41
C LEU A 40 -1.14 0.09 8.03
N ALA A 41 -0.63 -0.58 7.00
CA ALA A 41 -0.65 -0.06 5.63
C ALA A 41 -2.07 0.12 5.09
N LEU A 42 -2.97 -0.83 5.37
CA LEU A 42 -4.37 -0.71 4.97
C LEU A 42 -5.10 0.39 5.76
N ARG A 43 -4.77 0.61 7.05
CA ARG A 43 -5.31 1.74 7.81
C ARG A 43 -4.86 3.07 7.24
N PHE A 44 -3.60 3.18 6.81
CA PHE A 44 -3.11 4.38 6.14
C PHE A 44 -3.93 4.70 4.88
N ILE A 45 -4.23 3.71 4.05
CA ILE A 45 -5.09 3.88 2.86
C ILE A 45 -6.54 4.23 3.27
N SER A 46 -7.11 3.48 4.23
CA SER A 46 -8.45 3.72 4.76
C SER A 46 -8.64 5.13 5.30
N LYS A 47 -7.63 5.66 5.98
CA LYS A 47 -7.67 7.00 6.56
C LYS A 47 -7.67 8.10 5.49
N GLY A 48 -7.10 7.83 4.31
CA GLY A 48 -7.21 8.71 3.15
C GLY A 48 -8.65 8.83 2.65
N PHE A 49 -9.36 7.69 2.54
CA PHE A 49 -10.76 7.70 2.11
C PHE A 49 -11.68 8.51 3.02
N GLU A 50 -11.46 8.46 4.34
CA GLU A 50 -12.23 9.27 5.31
C GLU A 50 -12.15 10.78 5.02
N ILE A 51 -11.08 11.23 4.35
CA ILE A 51 -10.83 12.64 4.02
C ILE A 51 -10.86 12.91 2.51
N ASN A 52 -11.45 12.01 1.72
CA ASN A 52 -11.51 12.09 0.25
C ASN A 52 -10.13 12.19 -0.44
N GLU A 53 -9.11 11.58 0.15
CA GLU A 53 -7.77 11.48 -0.41
C GLU A 53 -7.59 10.10 -1.07
N PRO A 54 -7.45 10.03 -2.41
CA PRO A 54 -7.33 8.75 -3.10
C PRO A 54 -6.08 7.97 -2.66
N GLY A 55 -6.26 6.68 -2.42
CA GLY A 55 -5.20 5.76 -2.04
C GLY A 55 -5.00 4.64 -3.06
N LEU A 56 -3.74 4.31 -3.37
CA LEU A 56 -3.34 3.21 -4.22
C LEU A 56 -2.58 2.17 -3.38
N PHE A 57 -3.02 0.92 -3.44
CA PHE A 57 -2.33 -0.20 -2.84
C PHE A 57 -1.86 -1.15 -3.94
N VAL A 58 -0.54 -1.32 -4.04
CA VAL A 58 0.10 -2.21 -5.01
C VAL A 58 0.66 -3.41 -4.26
N SER A 59 0.21 -4.62 -4.59
CA SER A 59 0.83 -5.85 -4.07
C SER A 59 1.59 -6.55 -5.18
N PHE A 60 2.85 -6.87 -4.91
CA PHE A 60 3.73 -7.60 -5.83
C PHE A 60 3.61 -9.11 -5.68
N THR A 61 2.53 -9.60 -5.06
CA THR A 61 2.36 -11.02 -4.74
C THR A 61 1.04 -11.57 -5.26
N SER A 62 0.95 -12.90 -5.30
CA SER A 62 -0.18 -13.62 -5.88
C SER A 62 -1.42 -13.68 -5.00
N VAL A 63 -1.33 -13.22 -3.75
CA VAL A 63 -2.50 -13.16 -2.86
C VAL A 63 -3.23 -11.84 -3.13
N PRO A 64 -4.46 -11.85 -3.68
CA PRO A 64 -5.22 -10.63 -3.85
C PRO A 64 -5.45 -10.00 -2.49
N VAL A 65 -5.20 -8.70 -2.34
CA VAL A 65 -5.53 -7.96 -1.12
C VAL A 65 -7.00 -8.13 -0.76
N THR A 66 -7.89 -8.30 -1.73
CA THR A 66 -9.30 -8.64 -1.51
C THR A 66 -9.50 -9.87 -0.62
N GLY A 67 -8.64 -10.90 -0.73
CA GLY A 67 -8.67 -12.06 0.15
C GLY A 67 -8.25 -11.74 1.59
N TYR A 68 -7.35 -10.78 1.77
CA TYR A 68 -6.96 -10.25 3.07
C TYR A 68 -8.07 -9.37 3.67
N LEU A 69 -8.64 -8.45 2.90
CA LEU A 69 -9.76 -7.60 3.31
C LEU A 69 -11.00 -8.41 3.70
N LYS A 70 -11.29 -9.51 2.99
CA LYS A 70 -12.36 -10.45 3.36
C LYS A 70 -12.15 -11.06 4.74
N ARG A 71 -10.91 -11.36 5.14
CA ARG A 71 -10.56 -11.88 6.48
C ARG A 71 -10.64 -10.81 7.57
N LEU A 72 -10.49 -9.53 7.20
CA LEU A 72 -10.63 -8.40 8.11
C LEU A 72 -12.07 -7.87 8.22
N ARG A 73 -13.03 -8.44 7.48
CA ARG A 73 -14.46 -8.13 7.60
C ARG A 73 -14.91 -8.29 9.05
N GLY A 74 -15.44 -7.21 9.62
CA GLY A 74 -15.90 -7.14 11.02
C GLY A 74 -15.13 -6.14 11.89
N ARG A 75 -13.98 -5.65 11.44
CA ARG A 75 -13.28 -4.54 12.10
C ARG A 75 -13.77 -3.20 11.53
N ALA A 76 -14.26 -2.31 12.39
CA ALA A 76 -14.99 -1.08 12.02
C ALA A 76 -14.42 -0.26 10.83
N PRO A 77 -13.11 0.10 10.77
CA PRO A 77 -12.59 0.89 9.65
C PRO A 77 -12.57 0.14 8.30
N PHE A 78 -12.43 -1.19 8.33
CA PHE A 78 -12.42 -2.01 7.12
C PHE A 78 -13.81 -2.24 6.54
N ARG A 79 -14.86 -2.05 7.34
CA ARG A 79 -16.25 -2.08 6.85
C ARG A 79 -16.50 -0.90 5.91
N ALA A 80 -16.01 0.29 6.26
CA ALA A 80 -16.13 1.48 5.41
C ALA A 80 -15.43 1.28 4.05
N LEU A 81 -14.22 0.71 4.05
CA LEU A 81 -13.44 0.45 2.82
C LEU A 81 -14.11 -0.52 1.83
N LEU A 82 -15.04 -1.34 2.31
CA LEU A 82 -15.80 -2.32 1.50
C LEU A 82 -17.16 -1.78 1.04
N GLU A 83 -17.59 -0.64 1.58
CA GLU A 83 -18.87 0.02 1.30
C GLU A 83 -18.67 1.28 0.41
N THR A 84 -17.41 1.68 0.14
CA THR A 84 -17.03 2.76 -0.80
C THR A 84 -16.60 2.21 -2.17
N ASP A 85 -16.75 3.01 -3.24
CA ASP A 85 -16.16 2.70 -4.56
C ASP A 85 -14.64 2.51 -4.41
N GLU A 86 -14.19 1.30 -4.73
CA GLU A 86 -13.09 0.59 -4.07
C GLU A 86 -11.70 1.25 -4.17
N PRO A 87 -10.77 0.98 -3.23
CA PRO A 87 -9.36 1.25 -3.45
C PRO A 87 -8.90 0.52 -4.70
N LEU A 88 -8.16 1.21 -5.56
CA LEU A 88 -7.60 0.59 -6.75
C LEU A 88 -6.52 -0.40 -6.30
N PHE A 89 -6.85 -1.69 -6.34
CA PHE A 89 -5.94 -2.77 -5.98
C PHE A 89 -5.32 -3.34 -7.25
N LEU A 90 -4.04 -3.04 -7.46
CA LEU A 90 -3.29 -3.60 -8.58
C LEU A 90 -2.38 -4.71 -8.05
N SER A 91 -2.73 -5.96 -8.39
CA SER A 91 -1.83 -7.11 -8.26
C SER A 91 -0.96 -7.15 -9.51
N THR A 92 0.29 -6.70 -9.40
CA THR A 92 1.20 -6.61 -10.56
C THR A 92 2.01 -7.90 -10.69
N LEU A 93 1.30 -9.02 -10.92
CA LEU A 93 1.98 -10.28 -11.25
C LEU A 93 2.65 -10.21 -12.63
N GLU A 94 2.19 -9.33 -13.52
CA GLU A 94 2.70 -9.12 -14.87
C GLU A 94 3.29 -7.71 -15.04
N LEU A 95 4.35 -7.56 -15.86
CA LEU A 95 5.01 -6.28 -16.17
C LEU A 95 4.03 -5.21 -16.69
N LYS A 96 2.99 -5.62 -17.42
CA LYS A 96 1.92 -4.72 -17.91
C LYS A 96 1.14 -4.03 -16.79
N GLY A 97 1.06 -4.64 -15.61
CA GLY A 97 0.40 -4.03 -14.45
C GLY A 97 1.24 -2.89 -13.84
N LEU A 98 2.56 -2.90 -14.03
CA LEU A 98 3.44 -1.86 -13.51
C LEU A 98 3.33 -0.56 -14.32
N ASP A 99 3.22 -0.66 -15.65
CA ASP A 99 3.02 0.51 -16.51
C ASP A 99 1.73 1.27 -16.16
N LEU A 100 0.66 0.53 -15.83
CA LEU A 100 -0.58 1.12 -15.33
C LEU A 100 -0.39 1.83 -13.98
N VAL A 101 0.31 1.19 -13.03
CA VAL A 101 0.64 1.79 -11.72
C VAL A 101 1.42 3.09 -11.92
N LEU A 102 2.42 3.09 -12.80
CA LEU A 102 3.24 4.26 -13.09
C LEU A 102 2.38 5.37 -13.71
N GLY A 103 1.52 5.06 -14.68
CA GLY A 103 0.60 6.03 -15.28
C GLY A 103 -0.30 6.70 -14.24
N ILE A 104 -0.89 5.92 -13.32
CA ILE A 104 -1.74 6.47 -12.24
C ILE A 104 -0.97 7.41 -11.32
N ILE A 105 0.30 7.09 -11.02
CA ILE A 105 1.16 7.92 -10.17
C ILE A 105 1.55 9.20 -10.92
N GLU A 106 1.94 9.11 -12.20
CA GLU A 106 2.34 10.24 -13.05
C GLU A 106 1.19 11.23 -13.28
N GLU A 107 -0.04 10.73 -13.39
CA GLU A 107 -1.24 11.56 -13.47
C GLU A 107 -1.55 12.31 -12.16
N GLY A 108 -0.85 11.99 -11.05
CA GLY A 108 -1.03 12.64 -9.76
C GLY A 108 -2.38 12.32 -9.10
N ALA A 109 -3.04 11.24 -9.53
CA ALA A 109 -4.37 10.87 -9.09
C ALA A 109 -4.40 10.26 -7.67
N VAL A 110 -3.26 10.14 -7.00
CA VAL A 110 -3.08 9.40 -5.75
C VAL A 110 -2.41 10.29 -4.69
N GLY A 111 -3.07 10.44 -3.54
CA GLY A 111 -2.48 11.10 -2.36
C GLY A 111 -1.70 10.15 -1.46
N ARG A 112 -2.05 8.84 -1.46
CA ARG A 112 -1.39 7.82 -0.64
C ARG A 112 -1.03 6.58 -1.44
N LEU A 113 0.23 6.14 -1.35
CA LEU A 113 0.73 4.94 -2.02
C LEU A 113 1.24 3.92 -1.00
N VAL A 114 0.81 2.67 -1.14
CA VAL A 114 1.39 1.51 -0.45
C VAL A 114 1.96 0.53 -1.46
N LEU A 115 3.19 0.10 -1.21
CA LEU A 115 3.87 -0.97 -1.95
C LEU A 115 4.07 -2.17 -1.02
N ASP A 116 3.32 -3.25 -1.23
CA ASP A 116 3.44 -4.51 -0.49
C ASP A 116 4.43 -5.46 -1.16
N ARG A 117 5.53 -5.72 -0.45
CA ARG A 117 6.63 -6.59 -0.86
C ARG A 117 7.28 -6.22 -2.20
N PRO A 118 7.70 -4.96 -2.40
CA PRO A 118 8.36 -4.53 -3.63
C PRO A 118 9.66 -5.28 -3.92
N GLU A 119 10.29 -5.92 -2.92
CA GLU A 119 11.48 -6.76 -3.07
C GLU A 119 11.30 -7.92 -4.07
N VAL A 120 10.06 -8.36 -4.31
CA VAL A 120 9.76 -9.40 -5.31
C VAL A 120 10.17 -8.96 -6.72
N LEU A 121 10.15 -7.65 -7.03
CA LEU A 121 10.62 -7.13 -8.31
C LEU A 121 12.11 -7.41 -8.52
N GLY A 122 12.93 -7.22 -7.48
CA GLY A 122 14.38 -7.47 -7.54
C GLY A 122 14.70 -8.95 -7.72
N MET A 123 13.97 -9.83 -7.03
CA MET A 123 14.18 -11.28 -7.13
C MET A 123 13.88 -11.84 -8.52
N ARG A 124 12.87 -11.30 -9.22
CA ARG A 124 12.53 -11.72 -10.60
C ARG A 124 13.63 -11.38 -11.60
N ASN A 125 14.24 -10.20 -11.46
CA ASN A 125 15.38 -9.83 -12.31
C ASN A 125 16.57 -10.78 -12.12
N ILE A 126 16.82 -11.19 -10.88
CA ILE A 126 17.88 -12.18 -10.57
C ILE A 126 17.56 -13.55 -11.19
N GLN A 127 16.32 -14.03 -11.08
CA GLN A 127 15.91 -15.32 -11.68
C GLN A 127 16.02 -15.31 -13.21
N ASN A 128 15.60 -14.22 -13.86
CA ASN A 128 15.77 -14.07 -15.31
C ASN A 128 17.25 -14.00 -15.71
N TRP A 129 18.08 -13.36 -14.88
CA TRP A 129 19.52 -13.28 -15.10
C TRP A 129 20.18 -14.67 -15.04
N PHE A 130 19.79 -15.52 -14.08
CA PHE A 130 20.27 -16.91 -14.04
C PHE A 130 19.80 -17.75 -15.23
N LYS A 131 18.56 -17.61 -15.69
CA LYS A 131 18.08 -18.31 -16.89
C LYS A 131 18.90 -17.95 -18.14
N ASN A 132 19.27 -16.69 -18.29
CA ASN A 132 20.07 -16.21 -19.42
C ASN A 132 21.56 -16.60 -19.33
N LEU A 133 22.01 -17.24 -18.24
CA LEU A 133 23.37 -17.79 -18.10
C LEU A 133 23.45 -19.28 -18.43
N GLU A 134 22.29 -19.95 -18.57
CA GLU A 134 22.17 -21.36 -18.95
C GLU A 134 21.90 -21.54 -20.47
N ASP A 135 21.74 -20.43 -21.20
CA ASP A 135 21.65 -20.34 -22.67
C ASP A 135 23.00 -19.87 -23.27
#